data_AF-A0A1X7VL36-F1
#
_entry.id   AF-A0A1X7VL36-F1
#
_cell.length_a   1.000
_cell.length_b   1.000
_cell.length_c   1.000
_cell.angle_alpha   90.00
_cell.angle_beta   90.00
_cell.angle_gamma   90.00
#
_symmetry.space_group_name_H-M   'P 1'
#
loop_
_entity.id
_entity.type
_entity.pdbx_description
1 polymer ?
#
loop_
_entity_poly.entity_id
_entity_poly.type
_entity_poly.pdbx_seq_one_letter_code
_entity_poly.pdbx_strand_id
1 'polypeptide(L)'
;MQKTSITFTSNGRKRSLSILIEEVKKLIADSTVICDPNSLVGKSVMHKFLVDNEREEWFSGFVLDYDGETHHIKYEDSSEIFNFNLIEDLMNGDLRVHSD
;
A
#
# COMPACT_ATOMS: atom_id res chain seq x y z
N MET A 1 -41.69 11.42 -7.12
CA MET A 1 -40.43 10.96 -6.49
C MET A 1 -39.63 10.18 -7.51
N GLN A 2 -38.53 10.74 -8.00
CA GLN A 2 -37.63 10.06 -8.95
C GLN A 2 -36.75 9.08 -8.17
N LYS A 3 -36.79 7.79 -8.53
CA LYS A 3 -35.89 6.76 -8.01
C LYS A 3 -34.57 6.86 -8.77
N THR A 4 -33.52 7.36 -8.12
CA THR A 4 -32.15 7.28 -8.65
C THR A 4 -31.76 5.80 -8.73
N SER A 5 -31.66 5.27 -9.94
CA SER A 5 -31.20 3.90 -10.20
C SER A 5 -29.75 3.98 -10.62
N ILE A 6 -28.85 3.65 -9.71
CA ILE A 6 -27.42 3.55 -10.01
C ILE A 6 -27.12 2.08 -10.34
N THR A 7 -26.51 1.83 -11.50
CA THR A 7 -26.16 0.49 -12.00
C THR A 7 -24.65 0.34 -12.01
N PHE A 8 -24.09 -0.56 -11.19
CA PHE A 8 -22.67 -0.90 -11.22
C PHE A 8 -22.49 -2.40 -11.10
N THR A 9 -22.59 -3.11 -12.22
CA THR A 9 -21.95 -4.42 -12.44
C THR A 9 -21.79 -4.61 -13.95
N SER A 10 -20.69 -5.22 -14.40
CA SER A 10 -20.42 -5.54 -15.81
C SER A 10 -21.47 -6.48 -16.44
N ASN A 11 -22.30 -7.13 -15.62
CA ASN A 11 -23.36 -8.06 -16.01
C ASN A 11 -24.77 -7.47 -15.90
N GLY A 12 -24.92 -6.16 -15.66
CA GLY A 12 -26.22 -5.46 -15.66
C GLY A 12 -27.16 -5.84 -14.52
N ARG A 13 -26.69 -6.56 -13.49
CA ARG A 13 -27.51 -6.97 -12.36
C ARG A 13 -27.61 -5.83 -11.33
N LYS A 14 -28.84 -5.44 -11.02
CA LYS A 14 -29.14 -4.51 -9.92
C LYS A 14 -28.89 -5.21 -8.59
N ARG A 15 -27.94 -4.70 -7.81
CA ARG A 15 -27.69 -5.12 -6.43
C ARG A 15 -28.17 -4.04 -5.47
N SER A 16 -28.58 -4.43 -4.26
CA SER A 16 -28.90 -3.46 -3.21
C SER A 16 -27.63 -2.72 -2.80
N LEU A 17 -27.73 -1.40 -2.58
CA LEU A 17 -26.61 -0.60 -2.07
C LEU A 17 -26.09 -1.12 -0.73
N SER A 18 -26.98 -1.66 0.13
CA SER A 18 -26.58 -2.28 1.40
C SER A 18 -25.65 -3.48 1.21
N ILE A 19 -25.88 -4.30 0.19
CA ILE A 19 -25.03 -5.47 -0.13
C ILE A 19 -23.66 -4.99 -0.60
N LEU A 20 -23.63 -3.98 -1.47
CA LEU A 20 -22.37 -3.40 -1.96
C LEU A 20 -21.54 -2.79 -0.80
N ILE A 21 -22.20 -2.12 0.13
CA ILE A 21 -21.54 -1.56 1.33
C ILE A 21 -20.93 -2.67 2.18
N GLU A 22 -21.66 -3.77 2.42
CA GLU A 22 -21.12 -4.90 3.20
C GLU A 22 -19.98 -5.65 2.46
N GLU A 23 -20.08 -5.81 1.14
CA GLU A 23 -18.98 -6.37 0.33
C GLU A 23 -17.73 -5.50 0.39
N VAL A 24 -17.88 -4.17 0.31
CA VAL A 24 -16.77 -3.22 0.43
C VAL A 24 -16.20 -3.22 1.85
N LYS A 25 -17.03 -3.24 2.90
CA LYS A 25 -16.55 -3.37 4.29
C LYS A 25 -15.75 -4.64 4.49
N LYS A 26 -16.21 -5.75 3.93
CA LYS A 26 -15.49 -7.02 3.99
C LYS A 26 -14.16 -6.93 3.26
N LEU A 27 -14.14 -6.35 2.06
CA LEU A 27 -12.90 -6.11 1.31
C LEU A 27 -11.92 -5.21 2.06
N ILE A 28 -12.39 -4.16 2.74
CA ILE A 28 -11.56 -3.27 3.56
C ILE A 28 -11.05 -4.03 4.80
N ALA A 29 -11.88 -4.83 5.46
CA ALA A 29 -11.46 -5.65 6.60
C ALA A 29 -10.43 -6.72 6.19
N ASP A 30 -10.63 -7.32 5.01
CA ASP A 30 -9.69 -8.26 4.41
C ASP A 30 -8.44 -7.54 3.87
N SER A 31 -8.49 -6.24 3.56
CA SER A 31 -7.31 -5.44 3.19
C SER A 31 -6.58 -4.84 4.38
N THR A 32 -7.24 -4.72 5.54
CA THR A 32 -6.57 -4.54 6.85
C THR A 32 -5.95 -5.84 7.32
N VAL A 33 -5.32 -6.61 6.41
CA VAL A 33 -4.14 -7.37 6.80
C VAL A 33 -3.20 -6.32 7.34
N ILE A 34 -3.19 -6.20 8.66
CA ILE A 34 -2.14 -5.52 9.41
C ILE A 34 -0.88 -6.23 8.93
N CYS A 35 -0.21 -5.66 7.94
CA CYS A 35 1.10 -6.13 7.53
C CYS A 35 1.94 -5.96 8.79
N ASP A 36 2.28 -7.08 9.43
CA ASP A 36 3.20 -7.08 10.55
C ASP A 36 4.42 -6.26 10.11
N PRO A 37 4.76 -5.15 10.77
CA PRO A 37 5.90 -4.33 10.39
C PRO A 37 7.18 -5.14 10.26
N ASN A 38 7.34 -6.20 11.09
CA ASN A 38 8.50 -7.08 11.04
C ASN A 38 8.56 -7.94 9.77
N SER A 39 7.45 -8.12 9.05
CA SER A 39 7.42 -8.90 7.81
C SER A 39 8.19 -8.25 6.65
N LEU A 40 8.45 -6.95 6.75
CA LEU A 40 9.27 -6.21 5.79
C LEU A 40 10.77 -6.36 6.07
N VAL A 41 11.18 -6.68 7.29
CA VAL A 41 12.60 -6.77 7.66
C VAL A 41 13.28 -7.89 6.87
N GLY A 42 14.45 -7.59 6.28
CA GLY A 42 15.21 -8.50 5.44
C GLY A 42 14.67 -8.64 4.01
N LYS A 43 13.74 -7.78 3.59
CA LYS A 43 13.19 -7.78 2.21
C LYS A 43 13.83 -6.70 1.35
N SER A 44 14.02 -7.04 0.08
CA SER A 44 14.26 -6.09 -1.00
C SER A 44 12.94 -5.42 -1.39
N VAL A 45 12.96 -4.10 -1.55
CA VAL A 45 11.78 -3.28 -1.84
C VAL A 45 12.10 -2.24 -2.91
N MET A 46 11.07 -1.77 -3.59
CA MET A 46 11.10 -0.56 -4.40
C MET A 46 10.29 0.50 -3.67
N HIS A 47 10.89 1.66 -3.38
CA HIS A 47 10.24 2.79 -2.72
C HIS A 47 10.12 3.96 -3.71
N LYS A 48 8.90 4.45 -3.93
CA LYS A 48 8.60 5.58 -4.80
C LYS A 48 8.77 6.90 -4.07
N PHE A 49 9.49 7.84 -4.67
CA PHE A 49 9.61 9.21 -4.21
C PHE A 49 9.21 10.19 -5.30
N LEU A 50 8.74 11.37 -4.88
CA LEU A 50 8.56 12.51 -5.75
C LEU A 50 9.86 13.32 -5.79
N VAL A 51 10.58 13.25 -6.91
CA VAL A 51 11.82 13.97 -7.18
C VAL A 51 11.51 15.32 -7.79
N ASP A 52 12.13 16.37 -7.25
CA ASP A 52 11.99 17.77 -7.69
C ASP A 52 10.54 18.29 -7.78
N ASN A 53 9.62 17.69 -7.01
CA ASN A 53 8.17 17.97 -7.04
C ASN A 53 7.47 17.71 -8.39
N GLU A 54 8.13 17.04 -9.35
CA GLU A 54 7.61 16.90 -10.71
C GLU A 54 7.63 15.46 -11.23
N ARG A 55 8.53 14.60 -10.74
CA ARG A 55 8.70 13.23 -11.26
C ARG A 55 8.62 12.19 -10.15
N GLU A 56 7.82 11.16 -10.38
CA GLU A 56 7.81 9.97 -9.54
C GLU A 56 8.92 9.01 -9.99
N GLU A 57 9.83 8.68 -9.08
CA GLU A 57 10.93 7.73 -9.32
C GLU A 57 10.92 6.63 -8.27
N TRP A 58 11.25 5.40 -8.67
CA TRP A 58 11.32 4.24 -7.79
C TRP A 58 12.77 3.91 -7.48
N PHE A 59 13.08 3.73 -6.20
CA PHE A 59 14.42 3.44 -5.71
C PHE A 59 14.46 2.06 -5.07
N SER A 60 15.43 1.24 -5.48
CA SER A 60 15.69 -0.06 -4.88
C SER A 60 16.31 0.11 -3.50
N GLY A 61 15.74 -0.57 -2.50
CA GLY A 61 16.26 -0.58 -1.14
C GLY A 61 16.12 -1.93 -0.46
N PHE A 62 16.84 -2.08 0.64
CA PHE A 62 16.80 -3.26 1.48
C PHE A 62 16.46 -2.86 2.91
N VAL A 63 15.42 -3.47 3.46
CA VAL A 63 14.94 -3.18 4.82
C VAL A 63 15.79 -3.95 5.82
N LEU A 64 16.44 -3.21 6.73
CA LEU A 64 17.42 -3.74 7.67
C LEU A 64 16.80 -4.14 9.01
N ASP A 65 15.93 -3.30 9.55
CA ASP A 65 15.38 -3.48 10.90
C ASP A 65 14.08 -2.68 11.11
N TYR A 66 13.40 -2.91 12.23
CA TYR A 66 12.23 -2.15 12.69
C TYR A 66 12.36 -1.84 14.19
N ASP A 67 12.33 -0.56 14.56
CA ASP A 67 12.57 -0.11 15.94
C ASP A 67 11.31 -0.03 16.80
N GLY A 68 10.13 -0.34 16.24
CA GLY A 68 8.83 -0.20 16.89
C GLY A 68 8.02 1.01 16.40
N GLU A 69 8.63 1.92 15.64
CA GLU A 69 7.96 3.08 15.03
C GLU A 69 8.25 3.16 13.53
N THR A 70 9.50 3.01 13.12
CA THR A 70 9.96 3.13 11.73
C THR A 70 10.85 1.97 11.30
N HIS A 71 10.91 1.74 9.99
CA HIS A 71 11.80 0.78 9.37
C HIS A 71 13.10 1.46 8.96
N HIS A 72 14.22 0.82 9.30
CA HIS A 72 15.53 1.21 8.81
C HIS A 72 15.74 0.62 7.42
N ILE A 73 15.99 1.46 6.41
CA ILE A 73 16.18 1.04 5.01
C ILE A 73 17.46 1.64 4.44
N LYS A 74 18.17 0.84 3.65
CA LYS A 74 19.32 1.28 2.86
C LYS A 74 19.01 1.17 1.37
N TYR A 75 19.22 2.25 0.63
CA TYR A 75 19.07 2.28 -0.83
C TYR A 75 20.38 1.90 -1.53
N GLU A 76 20.29 1.34 -2.74
CA GLU A 76 21.46 0.87 -3.49
C GLU A 76 22.47 1.99 -3.79
N ASP A 77 21.99 3.18 -4.14
CA ASP A 77 22.83 4.33 -4.52
C ASP A 77 23.22 5.24 -3.34
N SER A 78 22.92 4.84 -2.10
CA SER A 78 23.24 5.62 -0.90
C SER A 78 24.08 4.85 0.11
N SER A 79 25.04 5.54 0.73
CA SER A 79 25.79 5.02 1.88
C SER A 79 25.04 5.18 3.21
N GLU A 80 23.97 5.97 3.22
CA GLU A 80 23.18 6.31 4.41
C GLU A 80 22.07 5.30 4.67
N ILE A 81 21.60 5.27 5.92
CA ILE A 81 20.42 4.52 6.36
C ILE A 81 19.32 5.55 6.63
N PHE A 82 18.14 5.29 6.08
CA PHE A 82 16.97 6.13 6.24
C PHE A 82 15.91 5.43 7.06
N ASN A 83 15.02 6.21 7.68
CA ASN A 83 13.96 5.70 8.55
C ASN A 83 12.60 6.17 8.00
N PHE A 84 11.72 5.22 7.70
CA PHE A 84 10.39 5.50 7.14
C PHE A 84 9.33 4.58 7.74
N ASN A 85 8.07 5.01 7.71
CA ASN A 85 6.94 4.13 8.00
C ASN A 85 6.56 3.35 6.73
N LEU A 86 7.32 2.28 6.45
CA LEU A 86 7.18 1.52 5.21
C LEU A 86 5.84 0.79 5.08
N ILE A 87 5.12 0.58 6.20
CA ILE A 87 3.77 0.03 6.16
C ILE A 87 2.78 1.04 5.59
N GLU A 88 2.90 2.30 5.99
CA GLU A 88 2.10 3.38 5.42
C GLU A 88 2.41 3.55 3.93
N ASP A 89 3.69 3.55 3.55
CA ASP A 89 4.11 3.62 2.16
C ASP A 89 3.57 2.43 1.34
N LEU A 90 3.57 1.22 1.91
CA LEU A 90 2.97 0.03 1.28
C LEU A 90 1.46 0.18 1.09
N MET A 91 0.75 0.71 2.10
CA MET A 91 -0.69 0.94 2.04
C MET A 91 -1.06 2.02 1.03
N ASN A 92 -0.22 3.05 0.88
CA ASN A 92 -0.39 4.13 -0.08
C ASN A 92 -0.02 3.73 -1.53
N GLY A 93 0.64 2.57 -1.69
CA GLY A 93 1.12 2.10 -2.99
C GLY A 93 2.43 2.74 -3.45
N ASP A 94 3.17 3.34 -2.50
CA ASP A 94 4.47 3.96 -2.66
C ASP A 94 5.61 2.99 -2.33
N LEU A 95 5.30 1.82 -1.78
CA LEU A 95 6.23 0.72 -1.58
C LEU A 95 5.80 -0.55 -2.31
N ARG A 96 6.75 -1.28 -2.88
CA ARG A 96 6.55 -2.62 -3.44
C ARG A 96 7.60 -3.57 -2.89
N VAL A 97 7.17 -4.70 -2.34
CA VAL A 97 8.07 -5.75 -1.86
C VAL A 97 8.43 -6.67 -3.02
N HIS A 98 9.73 -6.88 -3.27
CA HIS A 98 10.16 -7.88 -4.23
C HIS A 98 9.91 -9.28 -3.66
N SER A 99 9.23 -10.12 -4.44
CA SER A 99 9.15 -11.55 -4.17
C SER A 99 10.41 -12.19 -4.73
N ASP A 100 11.26 -12.72 -3.87
CA ASP A 100 12.34 -13.64 -4.28
C ASP A 100 11.75 -14.96 -4.81
#